data_AF-A0A3B0VDS7-F1
#
_entry.id   AF-A0A3B0VDS7-F1
#
_cell.length_a   1.000
_cell.length_b   1.000
_cell.length_c   1.000
_cell.angle_alpha   90.00
_cell.angle_beta   90.00
_cell.angle_gamma   90.00
#
_symmetry.space_group_name_H-M   'P 1'
#
loop_
_entity.id
_entity.type
_entity.pdbx_description
1 polymer ?
#
loop_
_entity_poly.entity_id
_entity_poly.type
_entity_poly.pdbx_seq_one_letter_code
_entity_poly.pdbx_strand_id
1 'polypeptide(L)'
;LKKTPGWWEEGRSYIRYEQPALGIWAGRVMPVTPGCQDIVTLKDKNGKFSGSFYSFTMAAIDPHTTQARARSCSACHRSPKTLGLGRGTVWLEKGKWHFDSASEGIKTPTGETPPLDAFVTIDGKALQKGFRPDMRPFNRRELDRILRVGLCLPCHNQVSDPIYNSGKSKKKMDNKMPPITEGKASLQVRYTPSRAAGC
;
A
#
# COMPACT_ATOMS: atom_id res chain seq x y z
N LEU A 1 -34.16 -9.38 12.33
CA LEU A 1 -33.22 -8.40 12.92
C LEU A 1 -34.00 -7.46 13.84
N LYS A 2 -33.61 -7.34 15.12
CA LYS A 2 -34.26 -6.42 16.07
C LYS A 2 -33.58 -5.05 15.94
N LYS A 3 -34.33 -3.98 15.71
CA LYS A 3 -33.77 -2.62 15.61
C LYS A 3 -33.20 -2.19 16.95
N THR A 4 -31.98 -1.67 16.96
CA THR A 4 -31.33 -1.07 18.14
C THR A 4 -31.27 0.44 17.97
N PRO A 5 -31.42 1.23 19.05
CA PRO A 5 -31.17 2.67 19.02
C PRO A 5 -29.72 2.96 18.59
N GLY A 6 -29.53 3.94 17.71
CA GLY A 6 -28.22 4.35 17.20
C GLY A 6 -28.39 5.46 16.16
N TRP A 7 -27.38 6.31 16.02
CA TRP A 7 -27.32 7.35 14.99
C TRP A 7 -26.22 6.97 14.02
N TRP A 8 -26.51 7.03 12.72
CA TRP A 8 -25.55 6.78 11.66
C TRP A 8 -25.40 8.06 10.85
N GLU A 9 -24.15 8.48 10.66
CA GLU A 9 -23.78 9.51 9.72
C GLU A 9 -22.91 8.84 8.67
N GLU A 10 -23.39 8.79 7.43
CA GLU A 10 -22.64 8.26 6.31
C GLU A 10 -22.02 9.43 5.55
N GLY A 11 -20.70 9.49 5.56
CA GLY A 11 -19.92 10.41 4.76
C GLY A 11 -19.27 9.68 3.59
N ARG A 12 -18.91 10.43 2.55
CA ARG A 12 -18.02 9.89 1.52
C ARG A 12 -16.58 10.02 2.01
N SER A 13 -15.90 8.89 2.16
CA SER A 13 -14.47 8.89 2.50
C SER A 13 -13.62 9.48 1.37
N TYR A 14 -12.35 9.77 1.69
CA TYR A 14 -11.36 10.24 0.72
C TYR A 14 -11.06 9.16 -0.34
N ILE A 15 -11.78 9.19 -1.46
CA ILE A 15 -11.56 8.26 -2.58
C ILE A 15 -10.61 8.92 -3.58
N ARG A 16 -9.34 8.49 -3.59
CA ARG A 16 -8.39 8.81 -4.65
C ARG A 16 -7.93 7.55 -5.37
N TYR A 17 -8.43 7.38 -6.59
CA TYR A 17 -8.15 6.23 -7.45
C TYR A 17 -6.89 6.39 -8.32
N GLU A 18 -6.16 7.50 -8.20
CA GLU A 18 -5.01 7.82 -9.06
C GLU A 18 -3.92 6.73 -9.02
N GLN A 19 -3.74 6.07 -7.87
CA GLN A 19 -2.78 5.00 -7.63
C GLN A 19 -3.39 3.92 -6.74
N PRO A 20 -4.16 2.96 -7.31
CA PRO A 20 -4.69 1.84 -6.53
C PRO A 20 -3.52 1.07 -5.92
N ALA A 21 -3.70 0.64 -4.67
CA ALA A 21 -2.76 -0.27 -4.05
C ALA A 21 -2.84 -1.63 -4.77
N LEU A 22 -1.84 -2.46 -4.60
CA LEU A 22 -1.83 -3.84 -5.03
C LEU A 22 -1.92 -4.76 -3.81
N GLY A 23 -2.52 -5.93 -4.01
CA GLY A 23 -2.61 -6.98 -3.02
C GLY A 23 -2.64 -8.35 -3.67
N ILE A 24 -2.75 -9.38 -2.85
CA ILE A 24 -2.90 -10.77 -3.29
C ILE A 24 -4.35 -11.19 -3.11
N TRP A 25 -4.95 -11.76 -4.15
CA TRP A 25 -6.24 -12.44 -4.08
C TRP A 25 -6.21 -13.67 -5.00
N ALA A 26 -6.67 -14.83 -4.51
CA ALA A 26 -6.56 -16.11 -5.22
C ALA A 26 -5.15 -16.40 -5.77
N GLY A 27 -4.10 -16.01 -5.03
CA GLY A 27 -2.70 -16.20 -5.42
C GLY A 27 -2.19 -15.27 -6.53
N ARG A 28 -2.99 -14.29 -6.97
CA ARG A 28 -2.64 -13.34 -8.04
C ARG A 28 -2.45 -11.93 -7.47
N VAL A 29 -1.58 -11.15 -8.11
CA VAL A 29 -1.45 -9.72 -7.81
C VAL A 29 -2.62 -8.99 -8.44
N MET A 30 -3.42 -8.32 -7.62
CA MET A 30 -4.63 -7.60 -8.04
C MET A 30 -4.55 -6.14 -7.62
N PRO A 31 -5.08 -5.19 -8.42
CA PRO A 31 -5.44 -3.87 -7.93
C PRO A 31 -6.46 -4.00 -6.81
N VAL A 32 -6.24 -3.23 -5.75
CA VAL A 32 -7.11 -3.19 -4.58
C VAL A 32 -7.45 -1.76 -4.23
N THR A 33 -8.69 -1.57 -3.79
CA THR A 33 -9.23 -0.24 -3.49
C THR A 33 -9.93 -0.27 -2.15
N PRO A 34 -9.94 0.87 -1.44
CA PRO A 34 -10.79 0.99 -0.25
C PRO A 34 -12.25 0.70 -0.61
N GLY A 35 -12.85 -0.21 0.14
CA GLY A 35 -14.29 -0.41 0.21
C GLY A 35 -14.84 0.39 1.40
N CYS A 36 -15.72 -0.23 2.19
CA CYS A 36 -16.23 0.38 3.42
C CYS A 36 -15.08 0.59 4.43
N GLN A 37 -15.00 1.82 4.93
CA GLN A 37 -14.05 2.24 5.96
C GLN A 37 -14.84 2.76 7.15
N ASP A 38 -15.35 1.84 7.96
CA ASP A 38 -16.28 2.17 9.03
C ASP A 38 -15.52 2.54 10.29
N ILE A 39 -15.89 3.66 10.90
CA ILE A 39 -15.42 4.07 12.23
C ILE A 39 -16.65 4.18 13.11
N VAL A 40 -16.72 3.35 14.14
CA VAL A 40 -17.87 3.26 15.03
C VAL A 40 -17.47 3.74 16.40
N THR A 41 -18.21 4.72 16.90
CA THR A 41 -18.08 5.22 18.28
C THR A 41 -19.27 4.75 19.10
N LEU A 42 -19.00 4.06 20.20
CA LEU A 42 -20.01 3.56 21.12
C LEU A 42 -20.30 4.61 22.19
N LYS A 43 -21.58 4.95 22.36
CA LYS A 43 -22.07 5.80 23.45
C LYS A 43 -23.02 5.01 24.34
N ASP A 44 -22.93 5.22 25.65
CA ASP A 44 -23.86 4.65 26.60
C ASP A 44 -25.23 5.35 26.59
N LYS A 45 -26.17 4.87 27.40
CA LYS A 45 -27.52 5.45 27.54
C LYS A 45 -27.55 6.91 28.01
N ASN A 46 -26.47 7.40 28.59
CA ASN A 46 -26.31 8.77 29.06
C ASN A 46 -25.58 9.66 28.03
N GLY A 47 -25.27 9.11 26.84
CA GLY A 47 -24.54 9.81 25.79
C GLY A 47 -23.02 9.87 25.99
N LYS A 48 -22.47 9.21 27.02
CA LYS A 48 -21.03 9.21 27.30
C LYS A 48 -20.32 8.16 26.44
N PHE A 49 -19.10 8.46 26.01
CA PHE A 49 -18.27 7.53 25.26
C PHE A 49 -17.98 6.28 26.09
N SER A 50 -18.24 5.12 25.48
CA SER A 50 -18.02 3.79 26.07
C SER A 50 -17.00 2.97 25.27
N GLY A 51 -16.64 3.39 24.06
CA GLY A 51 -15.58 2.81 23.25
C GLY A 51 -15.62 3.27 21.80
N SER A 52 -14.68 2.78 20.99
CA SER A 52 -14.73 2.87 19.54
C SER A 52 -14.00 1.71 18.89
N PHE A 53 -14.38 1.38 17.66
CA PHE A 53 -13.68 0.43 16.82
C PHE A 53 -13.74 0.90 15.37
N TYR A 54 -12.89 0.34 14.53
CA TYR A 54 -12.91 0.56 13.10
C TYR A 54 -12.89 -0.77 12.34
N SER A 55 -13.45 -0.75 11.14
CA SER A 55 -13.40 -1.87 10.21
C SER A 55 -13.15 -1.34 8.81
N PHE A 56 -11.90 -1.40 8.37
CA PHE A 56 -11.50 -0.98 7.05
C PHE A 56 -11.33 -2.20 6.15
N THR A 57 -12.01 -2.18 5.01
CA THR A 57 -12.01 -3.29 4.06
C THR A 57 -11.50 -2.82 2.72
N MET A 58 -10.63 -3.61 2.10
CA MET A 58 -10.14 -3.44 0.74
C MET A 58 -10.83 -4.45 -0.17
N ALA A 59 -11.18 -4.03 -1.38
CA ALA A 59 -11.76 -4.89 -2.40
C ALA A 59 -10.80 -5.00 -3.60
N ALA A 60 -10.63 -6.21 -4.11
CA ALA A 60 -9.91 -6.43 -5.36
C ALA A 60 -10.81 -6.04 -6.53
N ILE A 61 -10.22 -5.45 -7.56
CA ILE A 61 -10.91 -5.12 -8.80
C ILE A 61 -10.20 -5.84 -9.93
N ASP A 62 -10.97 -6.42 -10.84
CA ASP A 62 -10.40 -7.13 -11.98
C ASP A 62 -9.55 -6.17 -12.82
N PRO A 63 -8.25 -6.47 -13.02
CA PRO A 63 -7.37 -5.61 -13.78
C PRO A 63 -7.72 -5.73 -15.27
N HIS A 64 -8.55 -4.83 -15.76
CA HIS A 64 -8.71 -4.60 -17.20
C HIS A 64 -8.10 -3.24 -17.56
N THR A 65 -7.31 -3.19 -18.62
CA THR A 65 -6.77 -1.94 -19.15
C THR A 65 -7.58 -1.51 -20.37
N THR A 66 -8.08 -0.27 -20.35
CA THR A 66 -8.55 0.43 -21.55
C THR A 66 -7.48 1.42 -22.05
N GLN A 67 -6.35 1.51 -21.35
CA GLN A 67 -5.27 2.44 -21.69
C GLN A 67 -4.38 1.87 -22.79
N ALA A 68 -3.94 2.74 -23.70
CA ALA A 68 -3.09 2.39 -24.84
C ALA A 68 -1.69 1.91 -24.43
N ARG A 69 -1.24 2.23 -23.21
CA ARG A 69 0.09 1.87 -22.71
C ARG A 69 -0.01 1.32 -21.29
N ALA A 70 0.81 0.32 -21.00
CA ALA A 70 0.97 -0.18 -19.65
C ALA A 70 1.61 0.88 -18.73
N ARG A 71 1.34 0.76 -17.43
CA ARG A 71 2.02 1.57 -16.41
C ARG A 71 3.52 1.30 -16.41
N SER A 72 4.33 2.29 -16.04
CA SER A 72 5.78 2.12 -15.92
C SER A 72 6.13 1.09 -14.83
N CYS A 73 7.26 0.40 -14.98
CA CYS A 73 7.76 -0.51 -13.96
C CYS A 73 7.89 0.19 -12.59
N SER A 74 8.32 1.46 -12.59
CA SER A 74 8.48 2.26 -11.37
C SER A 74 7.16 2.52 -10.64
N ALA A 75 6.04 2.60 -11.37
CA ALA A 75 4.73 2.83 -10.77
C ALA A 75 4.34 1.68 -9.82
N CYS A 76 4.73 0.44 -10.12
CA CYS A 76 4.46 -0.71 -9.26
C CYS A 76 5.59 -1.01 -8.28
N HIS A 77 6.85 -0.89 -8.70
CA HIS A 77 8.01 -1.32 -7.91
C HIS A 77 8.60 -0.26 -6.98
N ARG A 78 8.23 1.01 -7.13
CA ARG A 78 8.79 2.13 -6.34
C ARG A 78 7.74 3.04 -5.70
N SER A 79 6.46 2.86 -6.00
CA SER A 79 5.40 3.66 -5.39
C SER A 79 4.98 3.04 -4.05
N PRO A 80 5.24 3.69 -2.89
CA PRO A 80 4.77 3.16 -1.61
C PRO A 80 3.25 3.06 -1.56
N LYS A 81 2.55 3.99 -2.23
CA LYS A 81 1.09 3.96 -2.33
C LYS A 81 0.60 2.73 -3.08
N THR A 82 1.23 2.39 -4.21
CA THR A 82 0.89 1.18 -4.99
C THR A 82 1.25 -0.10 -4.25
N LEU A 83 2.28 -0.08 -3.39
CA LEU A 83 2.63 -1.21 -2.53
C LEU A 83 1.73 -1.37 -1.30
N GLY A 84 0.77 -0.46 -1.12
CA GLY A 84 -0.16 -0.49 0.01
C GLY A 84 0.40 0.12 1.29
N LEU A 85 1.57 0.77 1.27
CA LEU A 85 2.11 1.46 2.45
C LEU A 85 1.39 2.78 2.76
N GLY A 86 0.66 3.31 1.78
CA GLY A 86 0.11 4.67 1.82
C GLY A 86 1.02 5.66 1.09
N ARG A 87 0.60 6.91 1.01
CA ARG A 87 1.46 7.98 0.50
C ARG A 87 2.57 8.25 1.50
N GLY A 88 3.78 8.50 1.01
CA GLY A 88 4.94 8.68 1.86
C GLY A 88 6.24 8.44 1.12
N THR A 89 7.32 8.27 1.88
CA THR A 89 8.66 8.01 1.36
C THR A 89 9.13 6.65 1.85
N VAL A 90 9.65 5.83 0.94
CA VAL A 90 10.30 4.56 1.27
C VAL A 90 11.79 4.65 0.94
N TRP A 91 12.66 4.23 1.85
CA TRP A 91 14.11 4.21 1.64
C TRP A 91 14.76 2.99 2.28
N LEU A 92 15.98 2.72 1.86
CA LEU A 92 16.79 1.61 2.35
C LEU A 92 17.96 2.18 3.14
N GLU A 93 18.10 1.76 4.40
CA GLU A 93 19.21 2.17 5.27
C GLU A 93 19.77 0.94 5.97
N LYS A 94 21.09 0.73 5.87
CA LYS A 94 21.81 -0.41 6.50
C LYS A 94 21.13 -1.77 6.23
N GLY A 95 20.63 -1.95 5.00
CA GLY A 95 19.95 -3.19 4.57
C GLY A 95 18.50 -3.36 5.06
N LYS A 96 17.92 -2.36 5.73
CA LYS A 96 16.53 -2.37 6.20
C LYS A 96 15.70 -1.32 5.47
N TRP A 97 14.49 -1.71 5.09
CA TRP A 97 13.54 -0.80 4.46
C TRP A 97 12.81 0.00 5.53
N HIS A 98 12.73 1.30 5.32
CA HIS A 98 12.04 2.25 6.16
C HIS A 98 10.94 2.95 5.36
N PHE A 99 9.88 3.35 6.05
CA PHE A 99 8.78 4.09 5.47
C PHE A 99 8.38 5.23 6.41
N ASP A 100 8.18 6.40 5.83
CA ASP A 100 7.65 7.58 6.49
C ASP A 100 6.36 8.00 5.80
N SER A 101 5.27 8.07 6.56
CA SER A 101 3.93 8.29 6.01
C SER A 101 3.69 9.78 5.79
N ALA A 102 3.12 10.14 4.64
CA ALA A 102 2.60 11.48 4.36
C ALA A 102 1.11 11.61 4.73
N SER A 103 0.52 10.60 5.39
CA SER A 103 -0.88 10.58 5.80
C SER A 103 -1.00 10.01 7.21
N GLU A 104 -1.83 10.65 8.02
CA GLU A 104 -2.15 10.22 9.38
C GLU A 104 -3.48 9.46 9.41
N GLY A 105 -3.73 8.76 10.51
CA GLY A 105 -5.01 8.16 10.78
C GLY A 105 -6.04 9.17 11.27
N ILE A 106 -7.26 8.67 11.52
CA ILE A 106 -8.30 9.46 12.16
C ILE A 106 -8.21 9.22 13.67
N LYS A 107 -8.19 10.32 14.43
CA LYS A 107 -8.27 10.27 15.89
C LYS A 107 -9.68 9.87 16.30
N THR A 108 -9.76 8.85 17.14
CA THR A 108 -10.98 8.31 17.74
C THR A 108 -10.88 8.41 19.26
N PRO A 109 -12.00 8.33 20.00
CA PRO A 109 -11.96 8.35 21.46
C PRO A 109 -11.09 7.27 22.12
N THR A 110 -10.82 6.15 21.44
CA THR A 110 -9.99 5.04 21.96
C THR A 110 -8.62 4.92 21.31
N GLY A 111 -8.19 5.89 20.50
CA GLY A 111 -6.88 5.86 19.83
C GLY A 111 -6.96 6.36 18.40
N GLU A 112 -6.04 5.92 17.55
CA GLU A 112 -5.95 6.35 16.16
C GLU A 112 -6.18 5.17 15.22
N THR A 113 -6.90 5.40 14.11
CA THR A 113 -7.00 4.41 13.04
C THR A 113 -5.67 4.34 12.28
N PRO A 114 -5.42 3.31 11.46
CA PRO A 114 -4.41 3.41 10.42
C PRO A 114 -4.73 4.55 9.44
N PRO A 115 -3.74 5.06 8.68
CA PRO A 115 -4.01 5.95 7.56
C PRO A 115 -4.97 5.28 6.57
N LEU A 116 -5.97 6.02 6.11
CA LEU A 116 -7.04 5.49 5.24
C LEU A 116 -6.49 4.92 3.92
N ASP A 117 -5.33 5.40 3.49
CA ASP A 117 -4.69 5.02 2.25
C ASP A 117 -3.62 3.93 2.42
N ALA A 118 -3.38 3.44 3.64
CA ALA A 118 -2.40 2.40 3.99
C ALA A 118 -3.06 1.04 4.26
N PHE A 119 -2.73 0.04 3.44
CA PHE A 119 -3.18 -1.34 3.56
C PHE A 119 -2.24 -2.19 4.42
N VAL A 120 -0.95 -1.87 4.45
CA VAL A 120 0.10 -2.67 5.10
C VAL A 120 1.23 -1.80 5.63
N THR A 121 1.91 -2.25 6.68
CA THR A 121 3.16 -1.64 7.15
C THR A 121 4.35 -2.06 6.28
N ILE A 122 5.48 -1.37 6.39
CA ILE A 122 6.73 -1.76 5.71
C ILE A 122 7.23 -3.15 6.16
N ASP A 123 6.86 -3.57 7.37
CA ASP A 123 7.16 -4.90 7.92
C ASP A 123 6.17 -5.98 7.45
N GLY A 124 5.23 -5.65 6.57
CA GLY A 124 4.27 -6.60 6.01
C GLY A 124 3.11 -6.96 6.94
N LYS A 125 2.86 -6.17 7.99
CA LYS A 125 1.69 -6.34 8.87
C LYS A 125 0.47 -5.67 8.24
N ALA A 126 -0.62 -6.41 8.07
CA ALA A 126 -1.86 -5.87 7.53
C ALA A 126 -2.46 -4.81 8.47
N LEU A 127 -2.88 -3.68 7.89
CA LEU A 127 -3.56 -2.58 8.58
C LEU A 127 -5.07 -2.57 8.29
N GLN A 128 -5.46 -3.06 7.12
CA GLN A 128 -6.87 -3.18 6.70
C GLN A 128 -7.16 -4.63 6.27
N LYS A 129 -8.42 -5.02 6.27
CA LYS A 129 -8.87 -6.38 5.91
C LYS A 129 -9.12 -6.48 4.41
N GLY A 130 -8.94 -7.66 3.82
CA GLY A 130 -9.52 -7.96 2.52
C GLY A 130 -11.01 -8.26 2.65
N PHE A 131 -11.80 -7.94 1.62
CA PHE A 131 -13.23 -8.29 1.57
C PHE A 131 -13.48 -9.81 1.57
N ARG A 132 -12.49 -10.59 1.11
CA ARG A 132 -12.50 -12.06 1.15
C ARG A 132 -11.40 -12.58 2.07
N PRO A 133 -11.56 -13.77 2.69
CA PRO A 133 -10.56 -14.35 3.60
C PRO A 133 -9.18 -14.60 2.95
N ASP A 134 -9.15 -14.89 1.65
CA ASP A 134 -7.93 -15.15 0.88
C ASP A 134 -7.33 -13.87 0.25
N MET A 135 -7.95 -12.71 0.49
CA MET A 135 -7.46 -11.42 0.03
C MET A 135 -6.63 -10.75 1.12
N ARG A 136 -5.40 -10.36 0.78
CA ARG A 136 -4.44 -9.78 1.74
C ARG A 136 -3.51 -8.75 1.09
N PRO A 137 -2.86 -7.89 1.88
CA PRO A 137 -1.72 -7.12 1.38
C PRO A 137 -0.51 -8.02 1.10
N PHE A 138 0.53 -7.43 0.51
CA PHE A 138 1.84 -8.07 0.44
C PHE A 138 2.40 -8.34 1.83
N ASN A 139 3.06 -9.49 1.98
CA ASN A 139 3.85 -9.76 3.18
C ASN A 139 5.25 -9.13 3.08
N ARG A 140 6.03 -9.20 4.16
CA ARG A 140 7.39 -8.64 4.23
C ARG A 140 8.28 -9.11 3.09
N ARG A 141 8.30 -10.41 2.82
CA ARG A 141 9.18 -11.03 1.81
C ARG A 141 8.82 -10.58 0.39
N GLU A 142 7.53 -10.42 0.12
CA GLU A 142 7.03 -9.88 -1.15
C GLU A 142 7.40 -8.40 -1.31
N LEU A 143 7.17 -7.58 -0.28
CA LEU A 143 7.57 -6.17 -0.28
C LEU A 143 9.08 -6.02 -0.54
N ASP A 144 9.91 -6.79 0.17
CA ASP A 144 11.37 -6.77 0.02
C ASP A 144 11.80 -7.09 -1.42
N ARG A 145 11.19 -8.11 -2.04
CA ARG A 145 11.48 -8.48 -3.43
C ARG A 145 11.05 -7.41 -4.41
N ILE A 146 9.86 -6.84 -4.23
CA ILE A 146 9.31 -5.81 -5.12
C ILE A 146 10.16 -4.53 -5.05
N LEU A 147 10.45 -4.06 -3.83
CA LEU A 147 11.26 -2.86 -3.59
C LEU A 147 12.71 -3.04 -4.05
N ARG A 148 13.27 -4.26 -3.94
CA ARG A 148 14.60 -4.57 -4.47
C ARG A 148 14.68 -4.37 -5.97
N VAL A 149 13.68 -4.82 -6.75
CA VAL A 149 13.60 -4.52 -8.18
C VAL A 149 13.55 -3.01 -8.40
N GLY A 150 12.82 -2.30 -7.54
CA GLY A 150 12.72 -0.83 -7.56
C GLY A 150 14.06 -0.10 -7.52
N LEU A 151 15.09 -0.67 -6.89
CA LEU A 151 16.44 -0.09 -6.85
C LEU A 151 17.15 -0.11 -8.23
N CYS A 152 16.80 -1.07 -9.08
CA CYS A 152 17.42 -1.25 -10.40
C CYS A 152 16.78 -0.36 -11.48
N LEU A 153 15.50 -0.02 -11.30
CA LEU A 153 14.70 0.69 -12.30
C LEU A 153 15.18 2.10 -12.71
N PRO A 154 15.94 2.87 -11.91
CA PRO A 154 16.55 4.12 -12.40
C PRO A 154 17.48 3.90 -13.60
N CYS A 155 18.15 2.75 -13.68
CA CYS A 155 19.10 2.42 -14.74
C CYS A 155 18.54 1.37 -15.73
N HIS A 156 17.69 0.46 -15.26
CA HIS A 156 17.14 -0.65 -16.02
C HIS A 156 15.61 -0.55 -16.09
N ASN A 157 15.06 0.25 -17.00
CA ASN A 157 13.61 0.51 -17.07
C ASN A 157 12.89 -0.19 -18.24
N GLN A 158 13.61 -0.98 -19.05
CA GLN A 158 13.08 -1.73 -20.18
C GLN A 158 13.00 -3.22 -19.85
N VAL A 159 11.92 -3.88 -20.27
CA VAL A 159 11.74 -5.33 -20.07
C VAL A 159 12.79 -6.14 -20.85
N SER A 160 13.28 -5.61 -21.97
CA SER A 160 14.31 -6.24 -22.80
C SER A 160 15.72 -6.16 -22.20
N ASP A 161 15.91 -5.48 -21.06
CA ASP A 161 17.24 -5.33 -20.47
C ASP A 161 17.88 -6.69 -20.12
N PRO A 162 19.13 -6.96 -20.53
CA PRO A 162 19.82 -8.22 -20.27
C PRO A 162 19.85 -8.63 -18.79
N ILE A 163 19.77 -7.68 -17.86
CA ILE A 163 19.70 -7.96 -16.42
C ILE A 163 18.51 -8.85 -16.07
N TYR A 164 17.39 -8.74 -16.78
CA TYR A 164 16.18 -9.52 -16.53
C TYR A 164 16.21 -10.89 -17.23
N ASN A 165 16.94 -11.01 -18.34
CA ASN A 165 16.95 -12.20 -19.19
C ASN A 165 18.13 -13.16 -18.96
N SER A 166 19.17 -12.72 -18.25
CA SER A 166 20.30 -13.61 -17.96
C SER A 166 19.93 -14.64 -16.88
N GLY A 167 20.17 -15.94 -17.11
CA GLY A 167 19.94 -17.00 -16.09
C GLY A 167 20.73 -16.81 -14.76
N LYS A 168 21.63 -15.82 -14.71
CA LYS A 168 22.37 -15.37 -13.52
C LYS A 168 21.57 -14.38 -12.65
N SER A 169 20.50 -13.77 -13.18
CA SER A 169 19.66 -12.78 -12.47
C SER A 169 18.87 -13.40 -11.33
N LYS A 170 18.19 -14.54 -11.57
CA LYS A 170 17.47 -15.31 -10.54
C LYS A 170 18.37 -15.62 -9.33
N LYS A 171 19.56 -16.20 -9.55
CA LYS A 171 20.49 -16.54 -8.46
C LYS A 171 21.09 -15.30 -7.75
N LYS A 172 21.32 -14.18 -8.43
CA LYS A 172 21.82 -12.94 -7.79
C LYS A 172 20.73 -12.17 -7.04
N MET A 173 19.49 -12.17 -7.55
CA MET A 173 18.30 -11.57 -6.91
C MET A 173 17.74 -12.39 -5.76
N ASP A 174 18.09 -13.68 -5.66
CA ASP A 174 17.72 -14.51 -4.51
C ASP A 174 18.85 -14.63 -3.47
N ASN A 175 20.13 -14.66 -3.87
CA ASN A 175 21.24 -15.03 -2.96
C ASN A 175 22.40 -14.01 -2.78
N LYS A 176 22.42 -12.83 -3.42
CA LYS A 176 23.52 -11.87 -3.21
C LYS A 176 23.04 -10.42 -3.19
N MET A 177 22.80 -9.89 -2.00
CA MET A 177 23.14 -8.50 -1.72
C MET A 177 24.03 -8.53 -0.47
N PRO A 178 25.32 -8.13 -0.55
CA PRO A 178 26.10 -7.90 0.66
C PRO A 178 25.37 -6.85 1.52
N PRO A 179 25.57 -6.84 2.85
CA PRO A 179 25.11 -5.73 3.66
C PRO A 179 25.70 -4.46 3.04
N ILE A 180 24.82 -3.58 2.58
CA ILE A 180 25.17 -2.24 2.13
C ILE A 180 25.64 -1.46 3.36
N THR A 181 26.91 -1.63 3.69
CA THR A 181 27.63 -0.85 4.67
C THR A 181 27.95 0.50 4.06
N GLU A 182 27.47 1.54 4.72
CA GLU A 182 27.96 2.92 4.65
C GLU A 182 28.05 3.53 3.25
N GLY A 183 26.88 3.84 2.71
CA GLY A 183 26.70 4.91 1.76
C GLY A 183 25.29 5.45 1.93
N LYS A 184 25.14 6.75 2.19
CA LYS A 184 23.83 7.43 2.20
C LYS A 184 23.23 7.40 0.80
N ALA A 185 22.71 6.25 0.37
CA ALA A 185 21.75 6.19 -0.72
C ALA A 185 20.39 6.58 -0.15
N SER A 186 20.22 7.84 0.22
CA SER A 186 18.91 8.41 0.48
C SER A 186 18.15 8.45 -0.84
N LEU A 187 17.43 7.37 -1.15
CA LEU A 187 16.47 7.38 -2.24
C LEU A 187 15.26 8.20 -1.77
N GLN A 188 15.38 9.53 -1.81
CA GLN A 188 14.23 10.41 -1.62
C GLN A 188 13.31 10.26 -2.83
N VAL A 189 12.39 9.31 -2.79
CA VAL A 189 11.25 9.30 -3.72
C VAL A 189 10.29 10.37 -3.25
N ARG A 190 10.61 11.64 -3.54
CA ARG A 190 9.65 12.74 -3.33
C ARG A 190 8.44 12.46 -4.20
N TYR A 191 7.27 12.38 -3.57
CA TYR A 191 6.01 12.43 -4.27
C TYR A 191 5.92 13.77 -5.01
N THR A 192 6.14 13.75 -6.33
CA THR A 192 5.75 14.84 -7.21
C THR A 192 4.34 14.51 -7.72
N PRO A 193 3.30 15.26 -7.32
CA PRO A 193 1.99 15.10 -7.94
C PRO A 193 2.16 15.36 -9.44
N SER A 194 1.83 14.38 -10.27
CA SER A 194 1.73 14.61 -11.71
C SER A 194 0.70 15.72 -11.91
N ARG A 195 1.12 16.85 -12.50
CA ARG A 195 0.18 17.82 -13.05
C ARG A 195 -0.80 17.04 -13.91
N ALA A 196 -2.08 17.09 -13.55
CA ALA A 196 -3.15 16.65 -14.43
C ALA A 196 -3.00 17.47 -15.72
N ALA A 197 -2.48 16.85 -16.77
CA ALA A 197 -2.69 17.35 -18.11
C ALA A 197 -4.17 17.13 -18.39
N GLY A 198 -4.93 18.22 -18.42
CA GLY A 198 -6.32 18.20 -18.85
C GLY A 198 -6.44 17.53 -20.21
N CYS A 199 -7.42 16.65 -20.31
CA CYS A 199 -8.11 16.38 -21.56
C CYS A 199 -9.49 17.02 -21.43
#